data_AF-A0A261AYF2-F1
#
_entry.id   AF-A0A261AYF2-F1
#
_cell.length_a   1.000
_cell.length_b   1.000
_cell.length_c   1.000
_cell.angle_alpha   90.00
_cell.angle_beta   90.00
_cell.angle_gamma   90.00
#
_symmetry.space_group_name_H-M   'P 1'
#
loop_
_entity.id
_entity.type
_entity.pdbx_description
1 polymer ?
#
loop_
_entity_poly.entity_id
_entity_poly.type
_entity_poly.pdbx_seq_one_letter_code
_entity_poly.pdbx_strand_id
1 'polypeptide(L)'
;MSTNPGLRIFKLPSIALNAVLYMMNPIELIALSFCSKSCYWKCKSFRNTSKMKKQVETFKLLFSWGNVIKLRFRTPSDMFEVEFEIEELIREKAKLKLKDAFVYDEGLYIPSWIPWNYNIKHDRWQQDDPKTIPLYSLTLYNSNLEYLSSFQSWCAYLSNLFNVQPTTLSLNYWYLKADMIETIMDTYCDAENTPINRFELHSFSWYLGRIVDNYEQFLIPILERQNADSELRMLFYPLKGFNFDFNRLRIVPKCMEIKHSNWITFKQLLEFQSETVYLCRSNFLNSDFKNLVERWRAGWTPKWKHLMVEFKENLDADSLVSGPSMTIGAEENHRRRDVVKLGYHIARLDKAIATITVENNRIGWFYIQSTEPDAEFTFCVTEHTFDLN
;
A
#
# COMPACT_ATOMS: atom_id res chain seq x y z
N MET A 1 48.73 12.98 2.33
CA MET A 1 47.50 13.09 1.52
C MET A 1 47.61 12.10 0.36
N SER A 2 47.00 10.93 0.47
CA SER A 2 46.92 9.96 -0.62
C SER A 2 45.75 10.34 -1.52
N THR A 3 46.04 10.85 -2.72
CA THR A 3 45.04 11.08 -3.76
C THR A 3 44.56 9.73 -4.25
N ASN A 4 43.45 9.24 -3.71
CA ASN A 4 42.77 8.05 -4.20
C ASN A 4 42.52 8.26 -5.72
N PRO A 5 43.15 7.51 -6.63
CA PRO A 5 42.96 7.70 -8.05
C PRO A 5 41.51 7.29 -8.34
N GLY A 6 40.61 8.26 -8.46
CA GLY A 6 39.18 8.03 -8.55
C GLY A 6 38.84 6.88 -9.50
N LEU A 7 37.88 6.05 -9.09
CA LEU A 7 37.38 4.87 -9.81
C LEU A 7 37.37 5.12 -11.33
N ARG A 8 38.17 4.35 -12.08
CA ARG A 8 38.44 4.61 -13.51
C ARG A 8 37.19 4.63 -14.39
N ILE A 9 36.13 3.93 -13.97
CA ILE A 9 34.81 3.95 -14.62
C ILE A 9 34.25 5.37 -14.76
N PHE A 10 34.60 6.29 -13.87
CA PHE A 10 34.14 7.67 -13.89
C PHE A 10 34.93 8.59 -14.82
N LYS A 11 35.95 8.06 -15.49
CA LYS A 11 36.63 8.73 -16.61
C LYS A 11 35.97 8.43 -17.96
N LEU A 12 34.97 7.54 -17.99
CA LEU A 12 34.19 7.28 -19.20
C LEU A 12 33.41 8.55 -19.62
N PRO A 13 33.21 8.76 -20.93
CA PRO A 13 32.27 9.76 -21.42
C PRO A 13 30.87 9.55 -20.82
N SER A 14 30.12 10.63 -20.60
CA SER A 14 28.82 10.60 -19.92
C SER A 14 27.84 9.59 -20.54
N ILE A 15 27.86 9.42 -21.86
CA ILE A 15 27.00 8.47 -22.57
C ILE A 15 27.33 7.02 -22.16
N ALA A 16 28.61 6.64 -22.20
CA ALA A 16 29.06 5.30 -21.82
C ALA A 16 28.82 5.03 -20.33
N LEU A 17 29.09 6.03 -19.47
CA LEU A 17 28.81 5.91 -18.05
C LEU A 17 27.32 5.72 -17.77
N ASN A 18 26.45 6.50 -18.42
CA ASN A 18 25.00 6.37 -18.25
C ASN A 18 24.49 5.02 -18.74
N ALA A 19 25.07 4.46 -19.80
CA ALA A 19 24.74 3.11 -20.26
C ALA A 19 25.09 2.06 -19.19
N VAL A 20 26.25 2.19 -18.53
CA VAL A 20 26.62 1.31 -17.41
C VAL A 20 25.66 1.48 -16.23
N LEU A 21 25.37 2.72 -15.82
CA LEU A 21 24.44 2.98 -14.72
C LEU A 21 23.02 2.48 -15.01
N TYR A 22 22.61 2.45 -16.27
CA TYR A 22 21.32 1.92 -16.69
C TYR A 22 21.23 0.39 -16.58
N MET A 23 22.36 -0.31 -16.66
CA MET A 23 22.41 -1.78 -16.50
C MET A 23 22.45 -2.21 -15.03
N MET A 24 22.73 -1.29 -14.10
CA MET A 24 22.79 -1.59 -12.68
C MET A 24 21.38 -1.72 -12.09
N ASN A 25 21.16 -2.73 -11.26
CA ASN A 25 19.99 -2.76 -10.40
C ASN A 25 20.11 -1.68 -9.30
N PRO A 26 19.01 -1.31 -8.61
CA PRO A 26 19.08 -0.22 -7.64
C PRO A 26 20.02 -0.49 -6.44
N ILE A 27 20.24 -1.74 -6.05
CA ILE A 27 21.19 -2.08 -4.97
C ILE A 27 22.62 -1.84 -5.41
N GLU A 28 22.98 -2.27 -6.63
CA GLU A 28 24.30 -1.99 -7.22
C GLU A 28 24.54 -0.48 -7.36
N LEU A 29 23.50 0.25 -7.77
CA LEU A 29 23.56 1.71 -7.89
C LEU A 29 23.76 2.39 -6.52
N ILE A 30 23.07 1.90 -5.48
CA ILE A 30 23.27 2.34 -4.10
C ILE A 30 24.71 2.02 -3.67
N ALA A 31 25.16 0.78 -3.80
CA ALA A 31 26.52 0.36 -3.46
C ALA A 31 27.58 1.23 -4.16
N LEU A 32 27.39 1.55 -5.44
CA LEU A 32 28.28 2.46 -6.17
C LEU A 32 28.26 3.87 -5.59
N SER A 33 27.08 4.39 -5.25
CA SER A 33 26.97 5.72 -4.64
C SER A 33 27.62 5.82 -3.26
N PHE A 34 27.86 4.68 -2.58
CA PHE A 34 28.62 4.61 -1.33
C PHE A 34 30.14 4.68 -1.51
N CYS A 35 30.68 4.45 -2.72
CA CYS A 35 32.13 4.37 -2.91
C CYS A 35 32.84 5.73 -2.75
N SER A 36 32.19 6.85 -3.08
CA SER A 36 32.71 8.21 -2.84
C SER A 36 31.65 9.28 -3.07
N LYS A 37 31.90 10.51 -2.60
CA LYS A 37 31.06 11.69 -2.91
C LYS A 37 30.85 11.88 -4.42
N SER A 38 31.88 11.64 -5.23
CA SER A 38 31.79 11.76 -6.69
C SER A 38 30.85 10.71 -7.29
N CYS A 39 30.92 9.48 -6.79
CA CYS A 39 30.01 8.40 -7.19
C CYS A 39 28.57 8.75 -6.84
N TYR A 40 28.34 9.21 -5.61
CA TYR A 40 27.02 9.65 -5.16
C TYR A 40 26.40 10.68 -6.10
N TRP A 41 27.12 11.77 -6.41
CA TRP A 41 26.59 12.82 -7.28
C TRP A 41 26.30 12.33 -8.71
N LYS A 42 27.10 11.40 -9.23
CA LYS A 42 26.87 10.81 -10.54
C LYS A 42 25.65 9.90 -10.56
N CYS A 43 25.50 9.02 -9.58
CA CYS A 43 24.31 8.17 -9.43
C CYS A 43 23.05 9.03 -9.25
N LYS A 44 23.10 10.04 -8.38
CA LYS A 44 22.00 10.99 -8.15
C LYS A 44 21.62 11.76 -9.42
N SER A 45 22.61 12.28 -10.16
CA SER A 45 22.38 13.00 -11.42
C SER A 45 21.68 12.10 -12.46
N PHE A 46 22.15 10.86 -12.59
CA PHE A 46 21.52 9.86 -13.47
C PHE A 46 20.06 9.56 -13.07
N ARG A 47 19.80 9.31 -11.78
CA ARG A 47 18.45 9.07 -11.26
C ARG A 47 17.53 10.29 -11.36
N ASN A 48 18.08 11.49 -11.40
CA ASN A 48 17.33 12.73 -11.56
C ASN A 48 16.82 13.01 -12.97
N THR A 49 17.11 12.16 -13.94
CA THR A 49 16.50 12.27 -15.28
C THR A 49 15.00 11.94 -15.23
N SER A 50 14.19 12.62 -16.05
CA SER A 50 12.74 12.45 -16.08
C SER A 50 12.30 11.00 -16.33
N LYS A 51 13.06 10.26 -17.17
CA LYS A 51 12.85 8.84 -17.44
C LYS A 51 13.03 7.96 -16.19
N MET A 52 14.08 8.22 -15.39
CA MET A 52 14.41 7.40 -14.22
C MET A 52 13.51 7.69 -13.03
N LYS A 53 13.09 8.95 -12.83
CA LYS A 53 12.17 9.32 -11.74
C LYS A 53 10.84 8.57 -11.83
N LYS A 54 10.30 8.42 -13.05
CA LYS A 54 9.03 7.71 -13.30
C LYS A 54 9.10 6.20 -13.02
N GLN A 55 10.29 5.64 -12.83
CA GLN A 55 10.43 4.22 -12.54
C GLN A 55 10.10 3.87 -11.10
N VAL A 56 10.24 4.79 -10.14
CA VAL A 56 9.87 4.48 -8.76
C VAL A 56 8.36 4.60 -8.63
N GLU A 57 7.70 3.47 -8.48
CA GLU A 57 6.23 3.38 -8.39
C GLU A 57 5.77 3.61 -6.95
N THR A 58 6.48 3.02 -5.98
CA THR A 58 6.16 3.19 -4.55
C THR A 58 7.42 3.34 -3.72
N PHE A 59 7.30 4.10 -2.64
CA PHE A 59 8.30 4.21 -1.57
C PHE A 59 7.56 4.10 -0.23
N LYS A 60 7.73 2.94 0.42
CA LYS A 60 6.98 2.49 1.58
C LYS A 60 7.88 2.36 2.81
N LEU A 61 7.40 2.89 3.93
CA LEU A 61 7.97 2.70 5.25
C LEU A 61 7.09 1.69 6.00
N LEU A 62 7.69 0.60 6.46
CA LEU A 62 6.99 -0.45 7.19
C LEU A 62 7.60 -0.60 8.58
N PHE A 63 6.78 -0.43 9.61
CA PHE A 63 7.17 -0.63 11.00
C PHE A 63 6.45 -1.85 11.57
N SER A 64 7.22 -2.85 12.00
CA SER A 64 6.69 -4.12 12.51
C SER A 64 7.70 -4.79 13.44
N TRP A 65 7.78 -6.13 13.45
CA TRP A 65 8.86 -6.85 14.12
C TRP A 65 10.22 -6.54 13.49
N GLY A 66 10.29 -6.51 12.17
CA GLY A 66 11.37 -5.90 11.40
C GLY A 66 10.88 -4.59 10.79
N ASN A 67 11.68 -3.53 10.86
CA ASN A 67 11.33 -2.30 10.16
C ASN A 67 12.02 -2.27 8.81
N VAL A 68 11.23 -1.98 7.80
CA VAL A 68 11.61 -2.17 6.40
C VAL A 68 11.35 -0.90 5.63
N ILE A 69 12.34 -0.48 4.85
CA ILE A 69 12.17 0.52 3.79
C ILE A 69 12.09 -0.21 2.47
N LYS A 70 10.99 -0.02 1.74
CA LYS A 70 10.70 -0.73 0.50
C LYS A 70 10.46 0.23 -0.66
N LEU A 71 11.15 0.00 -1.77
CA LEU A 71 10.94 0.73 -3.02
C LEU A 71 10.51 -0.25 -4.11
N ARG A 72 9.44 0.08 -4.84
CA ARG A 72 9.03 -0.64 -6.03
C ARG A 72 9.45 0.10 -7.28
N PHE A 73 9.97 -0.65 -8.23
CA PHE A 73 10.39 -0.13 -9.52
C PHE A 73 9.56 -0.77 -10.63
N ARG A 74 9.02 0.08 -11.51
CA ARG A 74 8.35 -0.33 -12.75
C ARG A 74 9.10 0.27 -13.94
N THR A 75 9.53 -0.58 -14.85
CA THR A 75 10.13 -0.21 -16.12
C THR A 75 9.22 -0.66 -17.26
N PRO A 76 9.43 -0.20 -18.51
CA PRO A 76 8.60 -0.66 -19.64
C PRO A 76 8.62 -2.18 -19.87
N SER A 77 9.65 -2.88 -19.39
CA SER A 77 9.84 -4.31 -19.64
C SER A 77 9.84 -5.18 -18.39
N ASP A 78 9.83 -4.59 -17.18
CA ASP A 78 10.06 -5.34 -15.94
C ASP A 78 9.52 -4.59 -14.71
N MET A 79 9.23 -5.34 -13.64
CA MET A 79 8.83 -4.83 -12.33
C MET A 79 9.51 -5.63 -11.23
N PHE A 80 10.04 -4.94 -10.23
CA PHE A 80 10.70 -5.57 -9.09
C PHE A 80 10.66 -4.68 -7.85
N GLU A 81 10.95 -5.26 -6.70
CA GLU A 81 11.05 -4.56 -5.42
C GLU A 81 12.46 -4.64 -4.85
N VAL A 82 12.82 -3.60 -4.10
CA VAL A 82 14.01 -3.56 -3.26
C VAL A 82 13.57 -3.24 -1.84
N GLU A 83 14.04 -4.02 -0.88
CA GLU A 83 13.75 -3.79 0.53
C GLU A 83 15.01 -3.78 1.39
N PHE A 84 14.99 -2.90 2.37
CA PHE A 84 16.05 -2.70 3.36
C PHE A 84 15.46 -2.99 4.73
N GLU A 85 15.77 -4.15 5.27
CA GLU A 85 15.39 -4.52 6.63
C GLU A 85 16.44 -3.99 7.60
N ILE A 86 16.02 -3.19 8.58
CA ILE A 86 16.91 -2.63 9.58
C ILE A 86 16.72 -3.42 10.86
N GLU A 87 17.71 -4.20 11.26
CA GLU A 87 17.67 -5.00 12.48
C GLU A 87 18.46 -4.34 13.60
N GLU A 88 18.00 -4.48 14.84
CA GLU A 88 18.80 -4.13 16.01
C GLU A 88 19.98 -5.10 16.17
N LEU A 89 21.18 -4.54 16.33
CA LEU A 89 22.39 -5.30 16.53
C LEU A 89 22.50 -5.80 17.98
N ILE A 90 22.03 -7.01 18.24
CA ILE A 90 22.19 -7.66 19.55
C ILE A 90 23.68 -7.97 19.79
N ARG A 91 24.21 -7.52 20.95
CA ARG A 91 25.65 -7.54 21.33
C ARG A 91 26.37 -8.87 21.07
N GLU A 92 25.69 -10.00 21.24
CA GLU A 92 26.28 -11.35 21.06
C GLU A 92 26.56 -11.70 19.59
N LYS A 93 25.83 -11.10 18.63
CA LYS A 93 26.02 -11.32 17.18
C LYS A 93 26.95 -10.28 16.52
N ALA A 94 27.29 -9.20 17.23
CA ALA A 94 28.01 -8.04 16.70
C ALA A 94 29.43 -8.35 16.21
N LYS A 95 30.21 -9.12 16.99
CA LYS A 95 31.63 -9.38 16.67
C LYS A 95 31.85 -10.20 15.40
N LEU A 96 30.93 -11.12 15.09
CA LEU A 96 31.01 -11.98 13.90
C LEU A 96 30.42 -11.32 12.65
N LYS A 97 29.30 -10.60 12.81
CA LYS A 97 28.58 -10.00 11.67
C LYS A 97 29.21 -8.72 11.12
N LEU A 98 29.99 -7.97 11.92
CA LEU A 98 30.44 -6.62 11.56
C LEU A 98 31.93 -6.48 11.26
N LYS A 99 32.70 -7.57 11.28
CA LYS A 99 34.16 -7.50 11.14
C LYS A 99 34.63 -6.78 9.86
N ASP A 100 33.82 -6.86 8.79
CA ASP A 100 34.09 -6.25 7.49
C ASP A 100 32.89 -5.41 6.97
N ALA A 101 31.99 -4.99 7.86
CA ALA A 101 30.79 -4.25 7.47
C ALA A 101 31.13 -2.81 7.05
N PHE A 102 30.41 -2.31 6.05
CA PHE A 102 30.44 -0.90 5.68
C PHE A 102 29.67 -0.08 6.73
N VAL A 103 30.22 1.07 7.11
CA VAL A 103 29.57 2.01 8.05
C VAL A 103 28.99 3.16 7.23
N TYR A 104 27.68 3.38 7.31
CA TYR A 104 27.02 4.51 6.65
C TYR A 104 27.02 5.76 7.52
N ASP A 105 26.51 5.62 8.73
CA ASP A 105 26.36 6.64 9.75
C ASP A 105 26.78 6.03 11.10
N GLU A 106 27.07 6.83 12.12
CA GLU A 106 27.42 6.31 13.45
C GLU A 106 26.28 5.42 13.94
N GLY A 107 26.44 4.10 13.81
CA GLY A 107 25.48 3.10 14.25
C GLY A 107 24.72 2.33 13.16
N LEU A 108 24.79 2.70 11.88
CA LEU A 108 24.17 1.91 10.80
C LEU A 108 25.22 1.18 9.95
N TYR A 109 25.14 -0.14 9.95
CA TYR A 109 26.10 -1.04 9.32
C TYR A 109 25.47 -1.85 8.20
N ILE A 110 26.23 -2.01 7.11
CA ILE A 110 25.85 -2.79 5.95
C ILE A 110 26.84 -3.95 5.84
N PRO A 111 26.44 -5.19 6.19
CA PRO A 111 27.35 -6.33 6.24
C PRO A 111 27.82 -6.77 4.85
N SER A 112 26.97 -6.62 3.83
CA SER A 112 27.24 -7.03 2.46
C SER A 112 26.31 -6.28 1.50
N TRP A 113 26.79 -6.01 0.28
CA TRP A 113 25.98 -5.48 -0.82
C TRP A 113 25.31 -6.57 -1.67
N ILE A 114 25.40 -7.83 -1.23
CA ILE A 114 24.78 -8.96 -1.91
C ILE A 114 23.39 -9.17 -1.30
N PRO A 115 22.31 -8.88 -2.05
CA PRO A 115 20.96 -9.06 -1.54
C PRO A 115 20.54 -10.54 -1.57
N TRP A 116 19.60 -10.88 -0.70
CA TRP A 116 18.75 -12.04 -0.91
C TRP A 116 17.81 -11.78 -2.09
N ASN A 117 17.67 -12.76 -2.98
CA ASN A 117 16.81 -12.65 -4.16
C ASN A 117 15.77 -13.78 -4.14
N TYR A 118 14.50 -13.41 -4.21
CA TYR A 118 13.38 -14.34 -4.32
C TYR A 118 12.20 -13.66 -5.00
N ASN A 119 11.27 -14.46 -5.53
CA ASN A 119 10.06 -13.96 -6.15
C ASN A 119 8.94 -13.85 -5.13
N ILE A 120 8.25 -12.71 -5.11
CA ILE A 120 7.07 -12.47 -4.28
C ILE A 120 5.82 -12.43 -5.15
N LYS A 121 4.66 -12.79 -4.58
CA LYS A 121 3.36 -12.60 -5.24
C LYS A 121 3.11 -11.11 -5.46
N HIS A 122 2.56 -10.76 -6.63
CA HIS A 122 2.19 -9.40 -6.98
C HIS A 122 0.68 -9.35 -7.25
N ASP A 123 -0.01 -8.42 -6.59
CA ASP A 123 -1.40 -8.11 -6.88
C ASP A 123 -1.49 -7.46 -8.25
N ARG A 124 -2.17 -8.09 -9.20
CA ARG A 124 -2.21 -7.63 -10.59
C ARG A 124 -3.26 -6.53 -10.73
N TRP A 125 -2.83 -5.34 -11.12
CA TRP A 125 -3.73 -4.21 -11.36
C TRP A 125 -4.02 -4.04 -12.85
N GLN A 126 -3.04 -4.40 -13.69
CA GLN A 126 -3.12 -4.37 -15.14
C GLN A 126 -3.12 -5.79 -15.70
N GLN A 127 -3.69 -5.97 -16.89
CA GLN A 127 -3.79 -7.28 -17.56
C GLN A 127 -2.42 -7.91 -17.82
N ASP A 128 -1.40 -7.07 -18.02
CA ASP A 128 -0.03 -7.48 -18.29
C ASP A 128 0.85 -7.52 -17.03
N ASP A 129 0.29 -7.25 -15.84
CA ASP A 129 1.05 -7.33 -14.60
C ASP A 129 1.44 -8.80 -14.32
N PRO A 130 2.72 -9.05 -13.96
CA PRO A 130 3.19 -10.39 -13.67
C PRO A 130 2.56 -10.91 -12.37
N LYS A 131 2.36 -12.24 -12.27
CA LYS A 131 1.85 -12.87 -11.03
C LYS A 131 2.83 -12.78 -9.87
N THR A 132 4.12 -12.75 -10.19
CA THR A 132 5.20 -12.65 -9.23
C THR A 132 6.25 -11.70 -9.74
N ILE A 133 6.86 -10.93 -8.85
CA ILE A 133 7.97 -10.02 -9.18
C ILE A 133 9.21 -10.37 -8.34
N PRO A 134 10.42 -10.13 -8.86
CA PRO A 134 11.64 -10.25 -8.07
C PRO A 134 11.66 -9.26 -6.89
N LEU A 135 12.16 -9.71 -5.76
CA LEU A 135 12.45 -8.91 -4.58
C LEU A 135 13.93 -9.06 -4.21
N TYR A 136 14.62 -7.93 -4.11
CA TYR A 136 15.98 -7.87 -3.62
C TYR A 136 15.99 -7.31 -2.20
N SER A 137 16.32 -8.15 -1.23
CA SER A 137 16.27 -7.83 0.19
C SER A 137 17.66 -7.73 0.80
N LEU A 138 17.92 -6.67 1.56
CA LEU A 138 19.21 -6.39 2.16
C LEU A 138 19.04 -6.00 3.63
N THR A 139 19.73 -6.73 4.52
CA THR A 139 19.67 -6.48 5.96
C THR A 139 20.75 -5.50 6.38
N LEU A 140 20.36 -4.41 7.04
CA LEU A 140 21.23 -3.46 7.70
C LEU A 140 21.14 -3.66 9.20
N TYR A 141 22.24 -3.40 9.91
CA TYR A 141 22.29 -3.50 11.36
C TYR A 141 22.41 -2.14 11.99
N ASN A 142 21.52 -1.84 12.93
CA ASN A 142 21.57 -0.64 13.74
C ASN A 142 22.12 -0.97 15.13
N SER A 143 23.19 -0.29 15.57
CA SER A 143 23.70 -0.36 16.94
C SER A 143 23.24 0.81 17.83
N ASN A 144 22.54 1.79 17.27
CA ASN A 144 22.02 2.92 18.05
C ASN A 144 20.82 2.49 18.89
N LEU A 145 20.80 2.95 20.14
CA LEU A 145 19.63 2.80 21.01
C LEU A 145 18.42 3.57 20.46
N GLU A 146 18.67 4.70 19.80
CA GLU A 146 17.65 5.45 19.06
C GLU A 146 17.43 4.83 17.68
N TYR A 147 16.58 3.82 17.63
CA TYR A 147 16.33 3.05 16.41
C TYR A 147 15.78 3.91 15.24
N LEU A 148 14.86 4.83 15.55
CA LEU A 148 14.15 5.61 14.54
C LEU A 148 15.06 6.59 13.78
N SER A 149 16.09 7.15 14.43
CA SER A 149 17.01 8.10 13.79
C SER A 149 17.82 7.44 12.67
N SER A 150 18.24 6.20 12.87
CA SER A 150 18.98 5.43 11.85
C SER A 150 18.08 5.06 10.66
N PHE A 151 16.82 4.72 10.95
CA PHE A 151 15.79 4.50 9.93
C PHE A 151 15.53 5.78 9.11
N GLN A 152 15.41 6.93 9.78
CA GLN A 152 15.23 8.24 9.13
C GLN A 152 16.45 8.64 8.30
N SER A 153 17.67 8.44 8.80
CA SER A 153 18.93 8.74 8.08
C SER A 153 19.02 7.92 6.78
N TRP A 154 18.69 6.62 6.84
CA TRP A 154 18.63 5.77 5.65
C TRP A 154 17.51 6.18 4.68
N CYS A 155 16.32 6.49 5.20
CA CYS A 155 15.22 6.99 4.40
C CYS A 155 15.61 8.29 3.65
N ALA A 156 16.20 9.25 4.36
CA ALA A 156 16.66 10.51 3.79
C ALA A 156 17.74 10.31 2.72
N TYR A 157 18.65 9.35 2.92
CA TYR A 157 19.62 8.96 1.91
C TYR A 157 18.96 8.50 0.61
N LEU A 158 18.04 7.54 0.72
CA LEU A 158 17.32 6.97 -0.42
C LEU A 158 16.47 8.03 -1.11
N SER A 159 15.72 8.84 -0.34
CA SER A 159 14.95 9.95 -0.88
C SER A 159 15.81 10.91 -1.70
N ASN A 160 17.00 11.24 -1.20
CA ASN A 160 17.92 12.14 -1.89
C ASN A 160 18.56 11.51 -3.14
N LEU A 161 18.87 10.22 -3.11
CA LEU A 161 19.48 9.50 -4.23
C LEU A 161 18.49 9.28 -5.37
N PHE A 162 17.26 8.89 -5.04
CA PHE A 162 16.21 8.57 -6.01
C PHE A 162 15.31 9.77 -6.35
N ASN A 163 15.40 10.87 -5.58
CA ASN A 163 14.59 12.07 -5.71
C ASN A 163 13.09 11.77 -5.70
N VAL A 164 12.69 10.98 -4.71
CA VAL A 164 11.31 10.62 -4.38
C VAL A 164 11.16 10.66 -2.87
N GLN A 165 9.96 10.95 -2.37
CA GLN A 165 9.68 10.90 -0.94
C GLN A 165 8.86 9.65 -0.60
N PRO A 166 8.94 9.13 0.63
CA PRO A 166 8.05 8.07 1.08
C PRO A 166 6.61 8.55 1.04
N THR A 167 5.71 7.77 0.44
CA THR A 167 4.29 8.12 0.31
C THR A 167 3.38 7.13 1.01
N THR A 168 3.92 5.96 1.41
CA THR A 168 3.17 4.93 2.13
C THR A 168 3.78 4.69 3.50
N LEU A 169 2.95 4.74 4.54
CA LEU A 169 3.29 4.32 5.90
C LEU A 169 2.48 3.07 6.26
N SER A 170 3.15 2.04 6.74
CA SER A 170 2.53 0.77 7.13
C SER A 170 2.95 0.40 8.54
N LEU A 171 1.99 0.28 9.45
CA LEU A 171 2.23 -0.08 10.84
C LEU A 171 1.63 -1.45 11.14
N ASN A 172 2.43 -2.34 11.70
CA ASN A 172 1.93 -3.51 12.40
C ASN A 172 2.01 -3.27 13.90
N TYR A 173 0.92 -2.76 14.47
CA TYR A 173 0.89 -2.25 15.84
C TYR A 173 1.05 -3.34 16.90
N TRP A 174 0.88 -4.62 16.55
CA TRP A 174 1.15 -5.75 17.47
C TRP A 174 2.63 -5.89 17.86
N TYR A 175 3.55 -5.40 17.04
CA TYR A 175 4.98 -5.50 17.29
C TYR A 175 5.60 -4.21 17.83
N LEU A 176 4.82 -3.15 17.95
CA LEU A 176 5.31 -1.83 18.32
C LEU A 176 4.94 -1.49 19.77
N LYS A 177 5.88 -0.87 20.48
CA LYS A 177 5.64 -0.30 21.80
C LYS A 177 4.93 1.06 21.66
N ALA A 178 4.23 1.48 22.72
CA ALA A 178 3.46 2.72 22.73
C ALA A 178 4.29 3.96 22.39
N ASP A 179 5.45 4.11 23.03
CA ASP A 179 6.41 5.20 22.80
C ASP A 179 6.91 5.23 21.34
N MET A 180 7.17 4.06 20.76
CA MET A 180 7.54 3.95 19.35
C MET A 180 6.39 4.37 18.43
N ILE A 181 5.14 3.95 18.71
CA ILE A 181 3.96 4.37 17.95
C ILE A 181 3.83 5.89 18.00
N GLU A 182 3.88 6.50 19.19
CA GLU A 182 3.80 7.95 19.36
C GLU A 182 4.87 8.67 18.53
N THR A 183 6.13 8.22 18.62
CA THR A 183 7.24 8.83 17.88
C THR A 183 7.06 8.70 16.37
N ILE A 184 6.57 7.56 15.87
CA ILE A 184 6.28 7.34 14.45
C ILE A 184 5.16 8.28 13.98
N MET A 185 4.08 8.38 14.76
CA MET A 185 2.94 9.24 14.43
C MET A 185 3.35 10.73 14.43
N ASP A 186 4.12 11.18 15.42
CA ASP A 186 4.70 12.53 15.48
C ASP A 186 5.53 12.82 14.23
N THR A 187 6.37 11.87 13.84
CA THR A 187 7.33 12.02 12.74
C THR A 187 6.67 12.04 11.36
N TYR A 188 5.72 11.13 11.11
CA TYR A 188 5.24 10.87 9.75
C TYR A 188 3.78 11.26 9.51
N CYS A 189 3.02 11.54 10.58
CA CYS A 189 1.60 11.91 10.48
C CYS A 189 1.31 13.34 10.98
N ASP A 190 1.94 13.77 12.07
CA ASP A 190 1.70 15.10 12.66
C ASP A 190 2.67 16.19 12.18
N ALA A 191 3.85 15.81 11.69
CA ALA A 191 4.81 16.77 11.14
C ALA A 191 4.25 17.46 9.88
N GLU A 192 4.51 18.77 9.78
CA GLU A 192 4.10 19.58 8.63
C GLU A 192 4.71 19.05 7.33
N ASN A 193 3.94 19.11 6.24
CA ASN A 193 4.38 18.73 4.89
C ASN A 193 4.85 17.27 4.75
N THR A 194 4.32 16.37 5.58
CA THR A 194 4.53 14.92 5.44
C THR A 194 3.87 14.41 4.15
N PRO A 195 4.61 13.74 3.25
CA PRO A 195 4.10 13.31 1.94
C PRO A 195 3.31 11.98 1.97
N ILE A 196 2.95 11.50 3.16
CA ILE A 196 2.23 10.23 3.33
C ILE A 196 0.80 10.39 2.82
N ASN A 197 0.48 9.69 1.74
CA ASN A 197 -0.84 9.71 1.12
C ASN A 197 -1.55 8.34 1.20
N ARG A 198 -0.80 7.28 1.54
CA ARG A 198 -1.33 5.94 1.83
C ARG A 198 -0.92 5.51 3.24
N PHE A 199 -1.90 5.06 4.02
CA PHE A 199 -1.68 4.52 5.35
C PHE A 199 -2.22 3.10 5.45
N GLU A 200 -1.44 2.18 6.00
CA GLU A 200 -1.83 0.78 6.21
C GLU A 200 -1.65 0.37 7.67
N LEU A 201 -2.69 -0.22 8.26
CA LEU A 201 -2.68 -0.67 9.64
C LEU A 201 -2.94 -2.17 9.71
N HIS A 202 -1.98 -2.91 10.27
CA HIS A 202 -1.95 -4.37 10.32
C HIS A 202 -1.93 -4.87 11.76
N SER A 203 -2.50 -6.05 11.99
CA SER A 203 -2.41 -6.75 13.28
C SER A 203 -2.01 -8.21 13.11
N PHE A 204 -1.26 -8.56 12.05
CA PHE A 204 -0.96 -9.96 11.80
C PHE A 204 0.29 -10.39 12.56
N SER A 205 0.19 -11.51 13.30
CA SER A 205 1.36 -12.25 13.79
C SER A 205 1.54 -13.52 12.99
N TRP A 206 2.74 -13.78 12.49
CA TRP A 206 3.11 -15.06 11.89
C TRP A 206 3.15 -16.19 12.94
N TYR A 207 3.13 -15.82 14.21
CA TYR A 207 3.07 -16.72 15.36
C TYR A 207 1.73 -16.56 16.08
N LEU A 208 0.80 -17.48 15.82
CA LEU A 208 -0.53 -17.62 16.44
C LEU A 208 -0.53 -17.82 17.98
N GLY A 209 0.60 -17.63 18.67
CA GLY A 209 0.79 -18.06 20.07
C GLY A 209 0.77 -16.95 21.13
N ARG A 210 0.68 -15.67 20.78
CA ARG A 210 0.57 -14.58 21.75
C ARG A 210 -0.50 -13.58 21.32
N ILE A 211 -1.73 -13.85 21.72
CA ILE A 211 -2.70 -12.78 21.95
C ILE A 211 -2.18 -12.07 23.20
N VAL A 212 -1.52 -10.94 23.03
CA VAL A 212 -1.15 -10.08 24.15
C VAL A 212 -2.30 -9.11 24.34
N ASP A 213 -2.81 -9.03 25.56
CA ASP A 213 -3.96 -8.20 25.88
C ASP A 213 -3.66 -6.69 25.68
N ASN A 214 -4.69 -5.95 25.26
CA ASN A 214 -4.81 -4.49 25.36
C ASN A 214 -4.11 -3.58 24.32
N TYR A 215 -3.76 -4.09 23.13
CA TYR A 215 -3.21 -3.23 22.04
C TYR A 215 -4.25 -2.39 21.28
N GLU A 216 -5.55 -2.65 21.45
CA GLU A 216 -6.59 -1.83 20.78
C GLU A 216 -6.63 -0.39 21.29
N GLN A 217 -6.10 -0.11 22.49
CA GLN A 217 -6.04 1.25 23.01
C GLN A 217 -5.26 2.20 22.09
N PHE A 218 -4.40 1.67 21.21
CA PHE A 218 -3.64 2.46 20.24
C PHE A 218 -4.34 2.60 18.87
N LEU A 219 -5.32 1.73 18.55
CA LEU A 219 -5.99 1.77 17.25
C LEU A 219 -6.70 3.09 17.01
N ILE A 220 -7.51 3.52 17.99
CA ILE A 220 -8.29 4.76 17.89
C ILE A 220 -7.35 5.98 17.72
N PRO A 221 -6.34 6.20 18.59
CA PRO A 221 -5.37 7.27 18.39
C PRO A 221 -4.63 7.24 17.04
N ILE A 222 -4.22 6.05 16.57
CA ILE A 222 -3.56 5.92 15.27
C ILE A 222 -4.49 6.36 14.12
N LEU A 223 -5.73 5.87 14.13
CA LEU A 223 -6.73 6.19 13.10
C LEU A 223 -7.10 7.68 13.11
N GLU A 224 -7.13 8.33 14.27
CA GLU A 224 -7.43 9.77 14.37
C GLU A 224 -6.30 10.65 13.87
N ARG A 225 -5.05 10.20 14.02
CA ARG A 225 -3.86 10.97 13.70
C ARG A 225 -3.33 10.75 12.29
N GLN A 226 -3.66 9.62 11.64
CA GLN A 226 -3.22 9.35 10.28
C GLN A 226 -3.63 10.51 9.33
N ASN A 227 -2.77 10.80 8.36
CA ASN A 227 -2.87 11.95 7.46
C ASN A 227 -3.00 11.56 5.97
N ALA A 228 -3.27 10.28 5.67
CA ALA A 228 -3.40 9.81 4.31
C ALA A 228 -4.68 10.36 3.65
N ASP A 229 -4.50 11.11 2.58
CA ASP A 229 -5.58 11.69 1.79
C ASP A 229 -6.06 10.78 0.64
N SER A 230 -5.23 9.83 0.24
CA SER A 230 -5.48 8.99 -0.94
C SER A 230 -6.05 7.65 -0.53
N GLU A 231 -5.42 6.95 0.43
CA GLU A 231 -5.83 5.60 0.79
C GLU A 231 -5.55 5.24 2.25
N LEU A 232 -6.56 4.68 2.92
CA LEU A 232 -6.45 4.07 4.24
C LEU A 232 -6.83 2.59 4.18
N ARG A 233 -5.91 1.71 4.59
CA ARG A 233 -6.16 0.26 4.69
C ARG A 233 -6.14 -0.20 6.14
N MET A 234 -7.27 -0.71 6.60
CA MET A 234 -7.45 -1.35 7.89
C MET A 234 -7.42 -2.88 7.71
N LEU A 235 -6.25 -3.46 7.92
CA LEU A 235 -5.90 -4.85 7.63
C LEU A 235 -5.75 -5.69 8.91
N PHE A 236 -6.43 -5.30 9.98
CA PHE A 236 -6.39 -5.94 11.29
C PHE A 236 -7.66 -6.72 11.62
N TYR A 237 -7.56 -7.61 12.61
CA TYR A 237 -8.69 -8.33 13.21
C TYR A 237 -9.15 -7.57 14.47
N PRO A 238 -10.30 -6.89 14.44
CA PRO A 238 -10.83 -6.18 15.60
C PRO A 238 -11.33 -7.16 16.67
N LEU A 239 -11.18 -6.81 17.95
CA LEU A 239 -11.82 -7.50 19.06
C LEU A 239 -13.34 -7.29 19.04
N LYS A 240 -14.04 -8.16 19.76
CA LYS A 240 -15.49 -8.08 19.89
C LYS A 240 -15.89 -6.76 20.56
N GLY A 241 -16.74 -6.00 19.89
CA GLY A 241 -17.24 -4.71 20.40
C GLY A 241 -16.42 -3.51 19.93
N PHE A 242 -15.36 -3.70 19.14
CA PHE A 242 -14.65 -2.61 18.48
C PHE A 242 -15.63 -1.75 17.67
N ASN A 243 -15.48 -0.44 17.80
CA ASN A 243 -16.22 0.54 17.03
C ASN A 243 -15.36 1.79 16.85
N PHE A 244 -15.49 2.41 15.68
CA PHE A 244 -14.80 3.65 15.35
C PHE A 244 -15.77 4.62 14.66
N ASP A 245 -15.74 5.87 15.09
CA ASP A 245 -16.49 6.94 14.45
C ASP A 245 -15.61 7.61 13.40
N PHE A 246 -15.93 7.38 12.12
CA PHE A 246 -15.17 7.91 10.99
C PHE A 246 -15.17 9.45 10.91
N ASN A 247 -16.07 10.13 11.62
CA ASN A 247 -16.03 11.60 11.71
C ASN A 247 -14.85 12.10 12.57
N ARG A 248 -14.19 11.21 13.32
CA ARG A 248 -12.99 11.53 14.12
C ARG A 248 -11.70 11.47 13.30
N LEU A 249 -11.74 10.99 12.06
CA LEU A 249 -10.59 11.03 11.17
C LEU A 249 -10.17 12.49 10.93
N ARG A 250 -8.89 12.82 11.16
CA ARG A 250 -8.35 14.13 10.80
C ARG A 250 -8.46 14.40 9.30
N ILE A 251 -8.15 13.39 8.49
CA ILE A 251 -8.26 13.42 7.03
C ILE A 251 -9.10 12.23 6.58
N VAL A 252 -10.11 12.51 5.76
CA VAL A 252 -10.90 11.48 5.07
C VAL A 252 -10.16 11.07 3.80
N PRO A 253 -9.71 9.82 3.68
CA PRO A 253 -9.04 9.34 2.48
C PRO A 253 -10.03 9.18 1.33
N LYS A 254 -9.56 9.36 0.08
CA LYS A 254 -10.36 9.07 -1.12
C LYS A 254 -10.79 7.61 -1.20
N CYS A 255 -9.91 6.70 -0.81
CA CYS A 255 -10.14 5.26 -0.81
C CYS A 255 -10.00 4.67 0.60
N MET A 256 -10.98 3.87 1.02
CA MET A 256 -10.95 3.18 2.30
C MET A 256 -11.14 1.68 2.10
N GLU A 257 -10.20 0.89 2.63
CA GLU A 257 -10.27 -0.57 2.62
C GLU A 257 -10.31 -1.09 4.06
N ILE A 258 -11.29 -1.94 4.37
CA ILE A 258 -11.45 -2.58 5.68
C ILE A 258 -11.54 -4.09 5.47
N LYS A 259 -10.47 -4.81 5.83
CA LYS A 259 -10.36 -6.26 5.53
C LYS A 259 -11.24 -7.14 6.42
N HIS A 260 -11.46 -6.73 7.66
CA HIS A 260 -12.32 -7.43 8.63
C HIS A 260 -13.42 -6.49 9.09
N SER A 261 -14.40 -6.28 8.22
CA SER A 261 -15.43 -5.25 8.37
C SER A 261 -16.68 -5.71 9.12
N ASN A 262 -16.66 -6.87 9.80
CA ASN A 262 -17.79 -7.41 10.56
C ASN A 262 -18.40 -6.43 11.59
N TRP A 263 -17.61 -5.47 12.08
CA TRP A 263 -18.02 -4.47 13.07
C TRP A 263 -18.68 -3.23 12.45
N ILE A 264 -18.63 -3.08 11.11
CA ILE A 264 -19.27 -1.96 10.41
C ILE A 264 -20.78 -2.15 10.42
N THR A 265 -21.49 -1.14 10.90
CA THR A 265 -22.95 -1.12 10.89
C THR A 265 -23.50 -0.63 9.55
N PHE A 266 -24.75 -0.99 9.24
CA PHE A 266 -25.45 -0.44 8.05
C PHE A 266 -25.56 1.08 8.11
N LYS A 267 -25.69 1.67 9.30
CA LYS A 267 -25.67 3.14 9.46
C LYS A 267 -24.34 3.74 9.00
N GLN A 268 -23.21 3.20 9.47
CA GLN A 268 -21.87 3.65 9.06
C GLN A 268 -21.64 3.50 7.55
N LEU A 269 -22.12 2.40 6.94
CA LEU A 269 -22.06 2.19 5.48
C LEU A 269 -22.65 3.37 4.69
N LEU A 270 -23.79 3.89 5.16
CA LEU A 270 -24.50 5.00 4.52
C LEU A 270 -23.82 6.36 4.74
N GLU A 271 -22.99 6.46 5.79
CA GLU A 271 -22.36 7.70 6.25
C GLU A 271 -20.90 7.85 5.79
N PHE A 272 -20.33 6.84 5.12
CA PHE A 272 -18.98 6.92 4.58
C PHE A 272 -18.79 8.13 3.67
N GLN A 273 -17.67 8.82 3.88
CA GLN A 273 -17.32 10.06 3.19
C GLN A 273 -16.30 9.85 2.06
N SER A 274 -15.58 8.72 2.08
CA SER A 274 -14.61 8.34 1.04
C SER A 274 -15.29 8.09 -0.30
N GLU A 275 -14.61 8.41 -1.40
CA GLU A 275 -15.14 8.18 -2.75
C GLU A 275 -15.21 6.68 -3.09
N THR A 276 -14.27 5.89 -2.56
CA THR A 276 -14.20 4.44 -2.76
C THR A 276 -14.14 3.73 -1.43
N VAL A 277 -14.97 2.70 -1.24
CA VAL A 277 -15.06 1.92 -0.02
C VAL A 277 -15.05 0.42 -0.34
N TYR A 278 -14.12 -0.30 0.28
CA TYR A 278 -13.98 -1.75 0.17
C TYR A 278 -14.17 -2.38 1.56
N LEU A 279 -15.21 -3.19 1.72
CA LEU A 279 -15.52 -3.89 2.96
C LEU A 279 -15.39 -5.40 2.75
N CYS A 280 -14.31 -5.99 3.24
CA CYS A 280 -14.11 -7.44 3.17
C CYS A 280 -14.57 -8.11 4.46
N ARG A 281 -14.96 -9.38 4.37
CA ARG A 281 -15.43 -10.21 5.47
C ARG A 281 -16.47 -9.49 6.31
N SER A 282 -17.50 -8.92 5.68
CA SER A 282 -18.50 -8.14 6.39
C SER A 282 -19.52 -9.03 7.12
N ASN A 283 -20.42 -8.41 7.88
CA ASN A 283 -21.61 -9.07 8.43
C ASN A 283 -22.88 -8.77 7.61
N PHE A 284 -22.75 -8.09 6.46
CA PHE A 284 -23.90 -7.72 5.65
C PHE A 284 -24.55 -8.94 5.00
N LEU A 285 -25.87 -8.87 4.92
CA LEU A 285 -26.75 -9.86 4.30
C LEU A 285 -27.31 -9.34 2.97
N ASN A 286 -27.92 -10.22 2.19
CA ASN A 286 -28.64 -9.91 0.95
C ASN A 286 -29.74 -8.86 1.23
N SER A 287 -30.44 -8.97 2.37
CA SER A 287 -31.43 -7.97 2.79
C SER A 287 -30.84 -6.58 2.96
N ASP A 288 -29.61 -6.45 3.46
CA ASP A 288 -28.94 -5.16 3.61
C ASP A 288 -28.61 -4.57 2.24
N PHE A 289 -28.16 -5.40 1.30
CA PHE A 289 -27.86 -4.93 -0.05
C PHE A 289 -29.12 -4.49 -0.77
N LYS A 290 -30.21 -5.26 -0.66
CA LYS A 290 -31.52 -4.88 -1.20
C LYS A 290 -32.00 -3.55 -0.61
N ASN A 291 -31.90 -3.39 0.72
CA ASN A 291 -32.23 -2.13 1.38
C ASN A 291 -31.38 -0.95 0.87
N LEU A 292 -30.10 -1.18 0.57
CA LEU A 292 -29.22 -0.16 -0.02
C LEU A 292 -29.71 0.27 -1.41
N VAL A 293 -30.04 -0.70 -2.26
CA VAL A 293 -30.58 -0.47 -3.62
C VAL A 293 -31.90 0.29 -3.58
N GLU A 294 -32.83 -0.14 -2.72
CA GLU A 294 -34.15 0.49 -2.56
C GLU A 294 -34.02 1.92 -2.03
N ARG A 295 -33.14 2.17 -1.05
CA ARG A 295 -32.84 3.52 -0.56
C ARG A 295 -32.30 4.42 -1.67
N TRP A 296 -31.36 3.92 -2.45
CA TRP A 296 -30.80 4.68 -3.57
C TRP A 296 -31.89 5.04 -4.60
N ARG A 297 -32.74 4.07 -4.97
CA ARG A 297 -33.90 4.28 -5.86
C ARG A 297 -34.89 5.31 -5.31
N ALA A 298 -35.07 5.34 -3.99
CA ALA A 298 -35.94 6.30 -3.30
C ALA A 298 -35.38 7.73 -3.25
N GLY A 299 -34.19 7.98 -3.79
CA GLY A 299 -33.62 9.32 -3.90
C GLY A 299 -32.39 9.56 -3.01
N TRP A 300 -32.04 8.63 -2.12
CA TRP A 300 -30.82 8.77 -1.32
C TRP A 300 -29.56 8.71 -2.21
N THR A 301 -28.60 9.60 -1.96
CA THR A 301 -27.33 9.66 -2.68
C THR A 301 -26.16 9.51 -1.70
N PRO A 302 -25.35 8.44 -1.81
CA PRO A 302 -24.13 8.32 -1.01
C PRO A 302 -23.09 9.38 -1.40
N LYS A 303 -22.10 9.58 -0.54
CA LYS A 303 -20.89 10.34 -0.88
C LYS A 303 -19.84 9.49 -1.59
N TRP A 304 -19.82 8.19 -1.32
CA TRP A 304 -19.03 7.24 -2.10
C TRP A 304 -19.59 7.09 -3.52
N LYS A 305 -18.70 6.87 -4.48
CA LYS A 305 -18.99 6.54 -5.88
C LYS A 305 -18.84 5.04 -6.14
N HIS A 306 -17.96 4.38 -5.40
CA HIS A 306 -17.65 2.97 -5.57
C HIS A 306 -17.71 2.28 -4.22
N LEU A 307 -18.58 1.27 -4.13
CA LEU A 307 -18.70 0.42 -2.97
C LEU A 307 -18.50 -1.03 -3.39
N MET A 308 -17.67 -1.74 -2.63
CA MET A 308 -17.55 -3.19 -2.67
C MET A 308 -17.80 -3.74 -1.28
N VAL A 309 -18.61 -4.79 -1.19
CA VAL A 309 -18.86 -5.51 0.05
C VAL A 309 -18.77 -7.00 -0.22
N GLU A 310 -17.95 -7.69 0.57
CA GLU A 310 -18.00 -9.14 0.70
C GLU A 310 -19.07 -9.50 1.73
N PHE A 311 -20.15 -10.11 1.26
CA PHE A 311 -21.31 -10.48 2.07
C PHE A 311 -21.09 -11.81 2.77
N LYS A 312 -21.80 -11.97 3.90
CA LYS A 312 -21.76 -13.19 4.70
C LYS A 312 -22.43 -14.38 4.00
N GLU A 313 -23.34 -14.09 3.08
CA GLU A 313 -24.10 -15.08 2.32
C GLU A 313 -23.95 -14.87 0.81
N ASN A 314 -24.38 -15.88 0.04
CA ASN A 314 -24.39 -15.75 -1.40
C ASN A 314 -25.45 -14.72 -1.82
N LEU A 315 -25.05 -13.83 -2.70
CA LEU A 315 -25.88 -12.85 -3.37
C LEU A 315 -26.55 -13.46 -4.59
N ASP A 316 -27.79 -13.08 -4.79
CA ASP A 316 -28.55 -13.33 -6.00
C ASP A 316 -28.84 -11.98 -6.66
N ALA A 317 -28.10 -11.66 -7.73
CA ALA A 317 -28.16 -10.36 -8.40
C ALA A 317 -29.58 -10.04 -8.89
N ASP A 318 -30.34 -11.06 -9.30
CA ASP A 318 -31.65 -10.92 -9.91
C ASP A 318 -32.68 -10.49 -8.86
N SER A 319 -32.61 -11.04 -7.65
CA SER A 319 -33.52 -10.66 -6.54
C SER A 319 -33.16 -9.33 -5.87
N LEU A 320 -31.93 -8.84 -6.05
CA LEU A 320 -31.44 -7.58 -5.51
C LEU A 320 -31.94 -6.36 -6.30
N VAL A 321 -32.27 -6.53 -7.58
CA VAL A 321 -32.67 -5.45 -8.48
C VAL A 321 -34.17 -5.54 -8.78
N SER A 322 -35.00 -5.05 -7.85
CA SER A 322 -36.45 -4.96 -8.05
C SER A 322 -36.83 -3.71 -8.86
N GLY A 323 -37.43 -3.89 -10.04
CA GLY A 323 -37.99 -2.81 -10.90
C GLY A 323 -37.20 -2.56 -12.19
N PRO A 324 -37.35 -1.41 -12.87
CA PRO A 324 -36.71 -1.15 -14.16
C PRO A 324 -35.18 -1.27 -14.05
N SER A 325 -34.59 -2.11 -14.89
CA SER A 325 -33.15 -2.33 -14.97
C SER A 325 -32.79 -2.72 -16.41
N MET A 326 -31.53 -2.49 -16.76
CA MET A 326 -30.94 -2.97 -18.00
C MET A 326 -29.82 -3.93 -17.64
N THR A 327 -29.86 -5.16 -18.14
CA THR A 327 -28.80 -6.15 -17.94
C THR A 327 -27.53 -5.68 -18.63
N ILE A 328 -26.38 -5.84 -17.97
CA ILE A 328 -25.07 -5.59 -18.58
C ILE A 328 -24.88 -6.61 -19.71
N GLY A 329 -24.56 -6.15 -20.91
CA GLY A 329 -24.49 -6.99 -22.11
C GLY A 329 -23.38 -8.06 -22.01
N ALA A 330 -23.57 -9.21 -22.67
CA ALA A 330 -22.59 -10.29 -22.68
C ALA A 330 -21.22 -9.92 -23.29
N GLU A 331 -21.15 -8.83 -24.07
CA GLU A 331 -19.90 -8.28 -24.62
C GLU A 331 -19.19 -7.33 -23.62
N GLU A 332 -19.92 -6.74 -22.68
CA GLU A 332 -19.38 -5.97 -21.53
C GLU A 332 -19.02 -6.87 -20.34
N ASN A 333 -19.48 -8.12 -20.34
CA ASN A 333 -18.93 -9.19 -19.50
C ASN A 333 -17.49 -9.45 -19.93
N HIS A 334 -16.56 -8.63 -19.47
CA HIS A 334 -15.14 -8.87 -19.65
C HIS A 334 -14.77 -10.19 -18.96
N ARG A 335 -14.61 -11.25 -19.77
CA ARG A 335 -13.93 -12.50 -19.40
C ARG A 335 -12.44 -12.22 -19.17
N ARG A 336 -12.10 -11.45 -18.13
CA ARG A 336 -10.75 -11.47 -17.57
C ARG A 336 -10.67 -12.68 -16.64
N ARG A 337 -10.24 -13.82 -17.21
CA ARG A 337 -9.89 -15.09 -16.54
C ARG A 337 -10.88 -15.52 -15.45
N ASP A 338 -11.85 -16.36 -15.83
CA ASP A 338 -12.73 -17.15 -14.97
C ASP A 338 -13.64 -16.41 -13.96
N VAL A 339 -13.57 -15.09 -13.84
CA VAL A 339 -14.51 -14.29 -13.03
C VAL A 339 -15.76 -13.95 -13.84
N VAL A 340 -16.89 -14.55 -13.49
CA VAL A 340 -18.20 -14.17 -14.01
C VAL A 340 -18.76 -13.06 -13.12
N LYS A 341 -18.84 -11.84 -13.66
CA LYS A 341 -19.63 -10.76 -13.05
C LYS A 341 -21.01 -10.76 -13.69
N LEU A 342 -22.05 -10.95 -12.89
CA LEU A 342 -23.43 -10.72 -13.32
C LEU A 342 -23.86 -9.35 -12.80
N GLY A 343 -24.47 -8.51 -13.63
CA GLY A 343 -24.87 -7.19 -13.16
C GLY A 343 -25.90 -6.47 -14.00
N TYR A 344 -26.35 -5.36 -13.42
CA TYR A 344 -27.46 -4.55 -13.90
C TYR A 344 -27.12 -3.07 -13.80
N HIS A 345 -27.49 -2.30 -14.82
CA HIS A 345 -27.68 -0.87 -14.69
C HIS A 345 -29.08 -0.60 -14.16
N ILE A 346 -29.16 0.22 -13.11
CA ILE A 346 -30.41 0.70 -12.55
C ILE A 346 -30.49 2.20 -12.72
N ALA A 347 -31.67 2.69 -13.08
CA ALA A 347 -31.92 4.10 -13.31
C ALA A 347 -32.91 4.64 -12.28
N ARG A 348 -32.71 5.90 -11.90
CA ARG A 348 -33.59 6.65 -11.02
C ARG A 348 -34.32 7.74 -11.81
N LEU A 349 -35.44 8.25 -11.28
CA LEU A 349 -36.30 9.22 -11.99
C LEU A 349 -35.58 10.53 -12.35
N ASP A 350 -34.54 10.89 -11.60
CA ASP A 350 -33.70 12.06 -11.85
C ASP A 350 -32.54 11.79 -12.83
N LYS A 351 -32.60 10.67 -13.56
CA LYS A 351 -31.61 10.22 -14.55
C LYS A 351 -30.27 9.79 -13.95
N ALA A 352 -30.14 9.69 -12.63
CA ALA A 352 -28.99 9.04 -12.01
C ALA A 352 -28.95 7.56 -12.39
N ILE A 353 -27.76 7.05 -12.71
CA ILE A 353 -27.53 5.65 -13.06
C ILE A 353 -26.58 5.04 -12.03
N ALA A 354 -26.89 3.83 -11.61
CA ALA A 354 -25.96 3.00 -10.85
C ALA A 354 -25.77 1.65 -11.52
N THR A 355 -24.61 1.04 -11.31
CA THR A 355 -24.28 -0.30 -11.79
C THR A 355 -24.07 -1.21 -10.59
N ILE A 356 -24.79 -2.32 -10.58
CA ILE A 356 -24.70 -3.34 -9.54
C ILE A 356 -24.14 -4.58 -10.18
N THR A 357 -23.06 -5.12 -9.62
CA THR A 357 -22.51 -6.40 -10.08
C THR A 357 -22.26 -7.34 -8.91
N VAL A 358 -22.47 -8.62 -9.13
CA VAL A 358 -22.10 -9.69 -8.20
C VAL A 358 -20.94 -10.46 -8.79
N GLU A 359 -19.90 -10.67 -7.98
CA GLU A 359 -18.69 -11.40 -8.29
C GLU A 359 -18.51 -12.55 -7.29
N ASN A 360 -18.10 -13.73 -7.77
CA ASN A 360 -17.86 -14.91 -6.95
C ASN A 360 -19.01 -15.26 -5.98
N ASN A 361 -20.25 -14.96 -6.40
CA ASN A 361 -21.49 -15.10 -5.62
C ASN A 361 -21.55 -14.37 -4.27
N ARG A 362 -20.48 -13.73 -3.77
CA ARG A 362 -20.47 -13.11 -2.42
C ARG A 362 -20.00 -11.66 -2.43
N ILE A 363 -19.38 -11.21 -3.51
CA ILE A 363 -18.86 -9.85 -3.62
C ILE A 363 -19.88 -9.02 -4.38
N GLY A 364 -20.55 -8.11 -3.67
CA GLY A 364 -21.47 -7.15 -4.26
C GLY A 364 -20.76 -5.84 -4.51
N TRP A 365 -20.94 -5.31 -5.72
CA TRP A 365 -20.43 -4.01 -6.12
C TRP A 365 -21.58 -3.05 -6.39
N PHE A 366 -21.39 -1.78 -6.02
CA PHE A 366 -22.31 -0.69 -6.30
C PHE A 366 -21.51 0.51 -6.82
N TYR A 367 -21.69 0.84 -8.09
CA TYR A 367 -21.05 1.96 -8.77
C TYR A 367 -22.06 3.05 -9.06
N ILE A 368 -21.80 4.28 -8.64
CA ILE A 368 -22.52 5.47 -9.10
C ILE A 368 -21.88 5.91 -10.41
N GLN A 369 -22.69 5.96 -11.49
CA GLN A 369 -22.20 6.30 -12.81
C GLN A 369 -22.25 7.81 -13.05
N SER A 370 -21.35 8.28 -13.91
CA SER A 370 -21.40 9.66 -14.40
C SER A 370 -22.69 9.89 -15.21
N THR A 371 -23.24 11.09 -15.11
CA THR A 371 -24.41 11.53 -15.90
C THR A 371 -24.01 12.35 -17.11
N GLU A 372 -22.69 12.48 -17.38
CA GLU A 372 -22.19 13.17 -18.56
C GLU A 372 -22.55 12.38 -19.85
N PRO A 373 -22.98 13.07 -20.93
CA PRO A 373 -23.53 12.41 -22.12
C PRO A 373 -22.62 11.39 -22.80
N ASP A 374 -21.30 11.57 -22.68
CA ASP A 374 -20.28 10.75 -23.33
C ASP A 374 -19.45 9.92 -22.33
N ALA A 375 -19.87 9.85 -21.06
CA ALA A 375 -19.13 9.08 -20.06
C ALA A 375 -19.36 7.58 -20.24
N GLU A 376 -18.28 6.83 -20.45
CA GLU A 376 -18.32 5.37 -20.41
C GLU A 376 -18.71 4.89 -19.01
N PHE A 377 -19.49 3.81 -18.93
CA PHE A 377 -19.81 3.20 -17.65
C PHE A 377 -18.54 2.65 -17.00
N THR A 378 -18.23 3.14 -15.81
CA THR A 378 -17.07 2.70 -15.04
C THR A 378 -17.46 1.56 -14.12
N PHE A 379 -16.79 0.42 -14.24
CA PHE A 379 -16.81 -0.63 -13.24
C PHE A 379 -15.42 -1.27 -13.15
N CYS A 380 -14.95 -1.52 -11.94
CA CYS A 380 -13.63 -2.10 -11.73
C CYS A 380 -13.71 -3.63 -11.74
N VAL A 381 -12.82 -4.26 -12.49
CA VAL A 381 -12.44 -5.66 -12.28
C VAL A 381 -11.16 -5.64 -11.46
N THR A 382 -11.30 -5.54 -10.14
CA THR A 382 -10.12 -5.67 -9.26
C THR A 382 -9.77 -7.15 -9.13
N GLU A 383 -8.60 -7.56 -9.62
CA GLU A 383 -7.95 -8.77 -9.11
C GLU A 383 -7.35 -8.48 -7.72
N HIS A 384 -8.15 -8.00 -6.79
CA HIS A 384 -7.81 -8.27 -5.42
C HIS A 384 -7.93 -9.78 -5.28
N THR A 385 -6.80 -10.47 -5.42
CA THR A 385 -6.54 -11.76 -4.82
C THR A 385 -6.65 -11.57 -3.33
N PHE A 386 -7.88 -11.37 -2.85
CA PHE A 386 -8.22 -11.70 -1.50
C PHE A 386 -7.91 -13.18 -1.42
N ASP A 387 -6.96 -13.55 -0.56
CA ASP A 387 -6.80 -14.94 -0.13
C ASP A 387 -8.17 -15.36 0.44
N LEU A 388 -9.04 -15.85 -0.45
CA LEU A 388 -10.28 -16.54 -0.17
C LEU A 388 -9.84 -17.89 0.38
N ASN A 389 -9.42 -17.88 1.64
CA ASN A 389 -9.31 -19.07 2.47
C ASN A 389 -10.63 -19.29 3.18
#